data_AF-A0A9D8P0V2-F1
#
_entry.id   AF-A0A9D8P0V2-F1
#
_cell.length_a   1.000
_cell.length_b   1.000
_cell.length_c   1.000
_cell.angle_alpha   90.00
_cell.angle_beta   90.00
_cell.angle_gamma   90.00
#
_symmetry.space_group_name_H-M   'P 1'
#
loop_
_entity.id
_entity.type
_entity.pdbx_description
1 polymer ?
#
loop_
_entity_poly.entity_id
_entity_poly.type
_entity_poly.pdbx_seq_one_letter_code
_entity_poly.pdbx_strand_id
1 'polypeptide(L)'
;MHRRRRQAEDLRSALTGTRRIAALRVYESIVRDLQNDATAAEQSSEAERLARHGRLRERDTLHAAALARIAGGLPLEGLDFSGFLALGGLFLLVGDEPEAIDACRSSLEAGLLSHGSCVDTPWQPWLPRAARRTATPVREHRGVESSNKAMEENSAVASATRRQLSRRLEIARGLKHRHAAFRAAAVGGGFTEAYRCAMDELGSGDTPVSEARFGRFIAWTRQALVELAQELHDDATRAAFMERVRALCDGGRIDNALWQSIAGGYEDIGDFGRLAQQVTARCRQAQTNPAQHHRELMRLAKGAELFQILLAVDSIQAAVGELPDTGGALPLWRALAEFFAKTVNDHHYEYRPWLYSRGVGFEGLNGNELYRWAAERYAWLHRYLRGMVLRHTELRELPAGEQDALLGNTFDGNAVEPIGAEADDPDERIWRAYGQLRELAFIRNDGFPLPLVFTEFDPELIRDRSRVNHIVAAPVGRTHFSRMLAEGPTLNRELEADGRTGANLIISRTLALSTDQRSGRTLVQVRSGHLYADAETFQAAVARHRPGTPAPDIHPKGIRIAARFTRPVLASLVYPFHGDPWYASGALEEAGLPYTVQSLFHTWTTYDKAKYPDIFRDSGVELPAEIDWLAA
;
A
#
# COMPACT_ATOMS: atom_id res chain seq x y z
N MET A 1 7.88 20.75 -8.25
CA MET A 1 7.61 22.08 -8.85
C MET A 1 8.09 23.24 -7.97
N HIS A 2 7.57 23.44 -6.74
CA HIS A 2 7.98 24.56 -5.86
C HIS A 2 9.48 24.60 -5.52
N ARG A 3 10.12 23.45 -5.28
CA ARG A 3 11.58 23.36 -5.03
C ARG A 3 12.41 23.86 -6.22
N ARG A 4 12.15 23.36 -7.43
CA ARG A 4 12.85 23.76 -8.67
C ARG A 4 12.64 25.23 -9.02
N ARG A 5 11.42 25.75 -8.80
CA ARG A 5 11.14 27.17 -8.98
C ARG A 5 11.99 28.04 -8.05
N ARG A 6 12.08 27.68 -6.77
CA ARG A 6 12.92 28.39 -5.78
C ARG A 6 14.41 28.30 -6.14
N GLN A 7 14.89 27.11 -6.48
CA GLN A 7 16.28 26.91 -6.92
C GLN A 7 16.64 27.76 -8.16
N ALA A 8 15.72 27.89 -9.11
CA ALA A 8 15.90 28.77 -10.27
C ALA A 8 15.85 30.26 -9.91
N GLU A 9 15.00 30.67 -8.96
CA GLU A 9 14.98 32.05 -8.43
C GLU A 9 16.30 32.40 -7.74
N ASP A 10 16.81 31.49 -6.90
CA ASP A 10 18.09 31.64 -6.18
C ASP A 10 19.27 31.72 -7.16
N LEU A 11 19.30 30.82 -8.16
CA LEU A 11 20.33 30.83 -9.20
C LEU A 11 20.29 32.10 -10.05
N ARG A 12 19.09 32.55 -10.46
CA ARG A 12 18.92 33.82 -11.19
C ARG A 12 19.42 34.99 -10.34
N SER A 13 19.00 35.08 -9.09
CA SER A 13 19.42 36.16 -8.18
C SER A 13 20.94 36.18 -7.99
N ALA A 14 21.57 35.01 -7.88
CA ALA A 14 23.01 34.88 -7.72
C ALA A 14 23.78 35.25 -8.99
N LEU A 15 23.27 34.89 -10.17
CA LEU A 15 23.85 35.23 -11.49
C LEU A 15 23.73 36.72 -11.83
N THR A 16 22.64 37.38 -11.40
CA THR A 16 22.45 38.82 -11.60
C THR A 16 23.15 39.69 -10.55
N GLY A 17 23.72 39.07 -9.51
CA GLY A 17 24.48 39.75 -8.44
C GLY A 17 25.98 39.86 -8.75
N THR A 18 26.73 40.64 -7.96
CA THR A 18 28.16 40.91 -8.17
C THR A 18 29.12 39.84 -7.64
N ARG A 19 28.63 38.67 -7.19
CA ARG A 19 29.45 37.67 -6.45
C ARG A 19 29.46 36.30 -7.15
N ARG A 20 30.45 36.08 -8.03
CA ARG A 20 30.72 34.80 -8.75
C ARG A 20 30.66 33.55 -7.86
N ILE A 21 31.26 33.62 -6.66
CA ILE A 21 31.33 32.50 -5.71
C ILE A 21 29.92 32.05 -5.25
N ALA A 22 28.96 32.99 -5.14
CA ALA A 22 27.61 32.66 -4.73
C ALA A 22 26.85 31.90 -5.82
N ALA A 23 26.98 32.32 -7.09
CA ALA A 23 26.35 31.64 -8.22
C ALA A 23 26.90 30.22 -8.40
N LEU A 24 28.22 30.04 -8.26
CA LEU A 24 28.86 28.73 -8.34
C LEU A 24 28.34 27.77 -7.25
N ARG A 25 28.25 28.22 -5.99
CA ARG A 25 27.74 27.39 -4.89
C ARG A 25 26.28 26.96 -5.10
N VAL A 26 25.43 27.89 -5.55
CA VAL A 26 24.01 27.58 -5.83
C VAL A 26 23.92 26.57 -6.97
N TYR A 27 24.68 26.77 -8.04
CA TYR A 27 24.71 25.86 -9.19
C TYR A 27 25.21 24.47 -8.81
N GLU A 28 26.34 24.35 -8.09
CA GLU A 28 26.90 23.07 -7.63
C GLU A 28 25.92 22.31 -6.71
N SER A 29 25.18 23.03 -5.85
CA SER A 29 24.13 22.43 -5.03
C SER A 29 23.01 21.85 -5.89
N ILE A 30 22.57 22.59 -6.92
CA ILE A 30 21.51 22.14 -7.83
C ILE A 30 21.97 20.92 -8.65
N VAL A 31 23.21 20.92 -9.15
CA VAL A 31 23.77 19.79 -9.90
C VAL A 31 23.90 18.54 -9.04
N ARG A 32 24.37 18.69 -7.79
CA ARG A 32 24.46 17.59 -6.83
C ARG A 32 23.09 16.98 -6.51
N ASP A 33 22.10 17.83 -6.28
CA ASP A 33 20.72 17.40 -6.09
C ASP A 33 20.19 16.65 -7.33
N LEU A 34 20.47 17.17 -8.54
CA LEU A 34 20.07 16.55 -9.80
C LEU A 34 20.68 15.15 -10.00
N GLN A 35 21.95 14.97 -9.60
CA GLN A 35 22.68 13.71 -9.67
C GLN A 35 22.16 12.70 -8.64
N ASN A 36 21.86 13.15 -7.41
CA ASN A 36 21.34 12.29 -6.34
C ASN A 36 19.88 11.87 -6.58
N ASP A 37 19.04 12.76 -7.12
CA ASP A 37 17.61 12.55 -7.28
C ASP A 37 17.26 11.76 -8.59
N ALA A 38 18.25 11.17 -9.28
CA ALA A 38 18.11 10.46 -10.58
C ALA A 38 17.29 11.21 -11.66
N THR A 39 17.12 12.52 -11.50
CA THR A 39 16.13 13.33 -12.24
C THR A 39 16.41 13.33 -13.74
N ALA A 40 17.67 13.36 -14.16
CA ALA A 40 18.02 13.33 -15.57
C ALA A 40 17.66 11.98 -16.22
N ALA A 41 17.83 10.87 -15.50
CA ALA A 41 17.44 9.55 -15.99
C ALA A 41 15.91 9.40 -16.09
N GLU A 42 15.16 9.93 -15.12
CA GLU A 42 13.69 9.96 -15.16
C GLU A 42 13.16 10.76 -16.35
N GLN A 43 13.74 11.94 -16.63
CA GLN A 43 13.29 12.78 -17.75
C GLN A 43 13.64 12.16 -19.10
N SER A 44 14.78 11.47 -19.23
CA SER A 44 15.10 10.68 -20.43
C SER A 44 14.14 9.51 -20.62
N SER A 45 13.82 8.77 -19.55
CA SER A 45 12.86 7.66 -19.61
C SER A 45 11.44 8.13 -19.97
N GLU A 46 11.03 9.30 -19.46
CA GLU A 46 9.75 9.92 -19.81
C GLU A 46 9.72 10.37 -21.29
N ALA A 47 10.81 10.95 -21.82
CA ALA A 47 10.90 11.29 -23.23
C ALA A 47 10.81 10.04 -24.13
N GLU A 48 11.49 8.94 -23.77
CA GLU A 48 11.38 7.65 -24.47
C GLU A 48 9.95 7.07 -24.40
N ARG A 49 9.28 7.22 -23.26
CA ARG A 49 7.87 6.82 -23.09
C ARG A 49 6.95 7.64 -23.99
N LEU A 50 7.13 8.97 -24.03
CA LEU A 50 6.34 9.86 -24.88
C LEU A 50 6.59 9.58 -26.37
N ALA A 51 7.82 9.24 -26.76
CA ALA A 51 8.17 8.82 -28.11
C ALA A 51 7.42 7.54 -28.52
N ARG A 52 7.42 6.52 -27.65
CA ARG A 52 6.68 5.25 -27.87
C ARG A 52 5.17 5.45 -28.06
N HIS A 53 4.60 6.51 -27.51
CA HIS A 53 3.18 6.83 -27.63
C HIS A 53 2.84 7.90 -28.68
N GLY A 54 3.81 8.34 -29.50
CA GLY A 54 3.59 9.39 -30.51
C GLY A 54 3.21 10.75 -29.92
N ARG A 55 3.58 11.00 -28.66
CA ARG A 55 3.22 12.20 -27.89
C ARG A 55 4.43 13.09 -27.56
N LEU A 56 5.61 12.72 -28.04
CA LEU A 56 6.85 13.47 -27.82
C LEU A 56 6.74 14.85 -28.48
N ARG A 57 6.94 15.91 -27.70
CA ARG A 57 7.04 17.28 -28.20
C ARG A 57 8.51 17.71 -28.23
N GLU A 58 8.82 18.68 -29.09
CA GLU A 58 10.16 19.26 -29.19
C GLU A 58 10.72 19.72 -27.83
N ARG A 59 9.85 20.31 -26.99
CA ARG A 59 10.21 20.70 -25.61
C ARG A 59 10.74 19.53 -24.78
N ASP A 60 10.12 18.36 -24.88
CA ASP A 60 10.46 17.21 -24.03
C ASP A 60 11.85 16.68 -24.39
N THR A 61 12.18 16.68 -25.69
CA THR A 61 13.52 16.37 -26.20
C THR A 61 14.56 17.38 -25.71
N LEU A 62 14.26 18.67 -25.82
CA LEU A 62 15.16 19.73 -25.36
C LEU A 62 15.39 19.69 -23.84
N HIS A 63 14.35 19.36 -23.07
CA HIS A 63 14.42 19.28 -21.61
C HIS A 63 15.28 18.10 -21.15
N ALA A 64 15.07 16.90 -21.72
CA ALA A 64 15.89 15.73 -21.42
C ALA A 64 17.36 15.95 -21.80
N ALA A 65 17.64 16.51 -22.98
CA ALA A 65 19.00 16.78 -23.44
C ALA A 65 19.73 17.81 -22.55
N ALA A 66 19.05 18.87 -22.12
CA ALA A 66 19.63 19.88 -21.23
C ALA A 66 19.98 19.30 -19.85
N LEU A 67 19.08 18.52 -19.25
CA LEU A 67 19.34 17.89 -17.94
C LEU A 67 20.44 16.83 -18.01
N ALA A 68 20.53 16.06 -19.10
CA ALA A 68 21.60 15.10 -19.30
C ALA A 68 22.98 15.78 -19.38
N ARG A 69 23.10 16.90 -20.11
CA ARG A 69 24.34 17.70 -20.15
C ARG A 69 24.73 18.21 -18.76
N ILE A 70 23.77 18.74 -18.00
CA ILE A 70 24.00 19.30 -16.67
C ILE A 70 24.41 18.20 -15.67
N ALA A 71 23.68 17.08 -15.63
CA ALA A 71 24.01 15.94 -14.78
C ALA A 71 25.37 15.32 -15.15
N GLY A 72 25.75 15.38 -16.43
CA GLY A 72 27.05 14.95 -16.96
C GLY A 72 28.23 15.88 -16.63
N GLY A 73 28.03 16.91 -15.81
CA GLY A 73 29.12 17.77 -15.31
C GLY A 73 29.33 19.07 -16.08
N LEU A 74 28.29 19.63 -16.71
CA LEU A 74 28.38 20.94 -17.35
C LEU A 74 28.79 22.02 -16.32
N PRO A 75 29.91 22.74 -16.52
CA PRO A 75 30.30 23.82 -15.62
C PRO A 75 29.35 25.02 -15.74
N LEU A 76 29.32 25.89 -14.74
CA LEU A 76 28.43 27.07 -14.73
C LEU A 76 28.68 27.99 -15.93
N GLU A 77 29.93 28.10 -16.36
CA GLU A 77 30.37 28.84 -17.54
C GLU A 77 29.77 28.32 -18.85
N GLY A 78 29.37 27.04 -18.89
CA GLY A 78 28.73 26.40 -20.02
C GLY A 78 27.21 26.38 -19.94
N LEU A 79 26.61 26.93 -18.87
CA LEU A 79 25.16 26.99 -18.71
C LEU A 79 24.56 28.01 -19.68
N ASP A 80 23.65 27.56 -20.53
CA ASP A 80 22.89 28.40 -21.45
C ASP A 80 21.46 28.67 -20.91
N PHE A 81 20.72 29.56 -21.58
CA PHE A 81 19.35 29.89 -21.17
C PHE A 81 18.42 28.67 -21.19
N SER A 82 18.63 27.72 -22.11
CA SER A 82 17.89 26.45 -22.16
C SER A 82 18.15 25.57 -20.92
N GLY A 83 19.41 25.51 -20.46
CA GLY A 83 19.80 24.86 -19.22
C GLY A 83 19.15 25.52 -17.99
N PHE A 84 19.11 26.85 -17.95
CA PHE A 84 18.38 27.58 -16.91
C PHE A 84 16.88 27.25 -16.90
N LEU A 85 16.24 27.21 -18.08
CA LEU A 85 14.83 26.81 -18.21
C LEU A 85 14.62 25.38 -17.69
N ALA A 86 15.51 24.45 -18.04
CA ALA A 86 15.48 23.05 -17.61
C ALA A 86 15.60 22.86 -16.09
N LEU A 87 16.42 23.68 -15.42
CA LEU A 87 16.62 23.68 -13.96
C LEU A 87 15.44 24.25 -13.16
N GLY A 88 14.42 24.79 -13.84
CA GLY A 88 13.22 25.32 -13.20
C GLY A 88 12.87 26.74 -13.61
N GLY A 89 13.71 27.40 -14.41
CA GLY A 89 13.45 28.73 -14.98
C GLY A 89 12.17 28.78 -15.80
N LEU A 90 11.76 27.65 -16.40
CA LEU A 90 10.46 27.52 -17.06
C LEU A 90 9.30 27.93 -16.13
N PHE A 91 9.33 27.54 -14.86
CA PHE A 91 8.25 27.86 -13.90
C PHE A 91 8.22 29.33 -13.46
N LEU A 92 9.22 30.11 -13.85
CA LEU A 92 9.29 31.55 -13.62
C LEU A 92 8.72 32.35 -14.78
N LEU A 93 8.86 31.83 -16.00
CA LEU A 93 8.61 32.57 -17.24
C LEU A 93 7.36 32.12 -18.00
N VAL A 94 6.72 31.02 -17.56
CA VAL A 94 5.43 30.58 -18.12
C VAL A 94 4.37 31.66 -17.88
N GLY A 95 3.85 32.23 -18.97
CA GLY A 95 2.81 33.25 -18.96
C GLY A 95 3.33 34.68 -19.10
N ASP A 96 4.64 34.89 -19.12
CA ASP A 96 5.24 36.20 -19.35
C ASP A 96 5.19 36.59 -20.84
N GLU A 97 5.11 37.90 -21.11
CA GLU A 97 5.19 38.42 -22.47
C GLU A 97 6.61 38.20 -23.06
N PRO A 98 6.76 38.03 -24.38
CA PRO A 98 8.05 37.80 -25.04
C PRO A 98 9.13 38.81 -24.62
N GLU A 99 8.76 40.08 -24.45
CA GLU A 99 9.68 41.14 -24.02
C GLU A 99 10.22 40.90 -22.60
N ALA A 100 9.42 40.35 -21.69
CA ALA A 100 9.85 40.03 -20.33
C ALA A 100 10.73 38.77 -20.29
N ILE A 101 10.44 37.80 -21.16
CA ILE A 101 11.26 36.60 -21.35
C ILE A 101 12.62 36.98 -21.93
N ASP A 102 12.64 37.83 -22.96
CA ASP A 102 13.86 38.34 -23.57
C ASP A 102 14.66 39.21 -22.59
N ALA A 103 14.00 40.03 -21.77
CA ALA A 103 14.68 40.78 -20.71
C ALA A 103 15.32 39.86 -19.65
N CYS A 104 14.62 38.80 -19.24
CA CYS A 104 15.16 37.79 -18.32
C CYS A 104 16.37 37.07 -18.94
N ARG A 105 16.23 36.68 -20.22
CA ARG A 105 17.30 36.06 -21.00
C ARG A 105 18.53 36.97 -21.08
N SER A 106 18.37 38.22 -21.49
CA SER A 106 19.48 39.19 -21.58
C SER A 106 20.15 39.43 -20.23
N SER A 107 19.37 39.47 -19.13
CA SER A 107 19.91 39.64 -17.78
C SER A 107 20.73 38.42 -17.33
N LEU A 108 20.27 37.21 -17.63
CA LEU A 108 20.99 35.97 -17.34
C LEU A 108 22.23 35.82 -18.22
N GLU A 109 22.10 36.09 -19.52
CA GLU A 109 23.22 36.05 -20.47
C GLU A 109 24.29 37.09 -20.12
N ALA A 110 23.94 38.29 -19.65
CA ALA A 110 24.93 39.24 -19.13
C ALA A 110 25.67 38.71 -17.88
N GLY A 111 24.94 38.02 -16.98
CA GLY A 111 25.53 37.32 -15.84
C GLY A 111 26.42 36.13 -16.24
N LEU A 112 26.10 35.43 -17.33
CA LEU A 112 26.84 34.28 -17.82
C LEU A 112 28.03 34.69 -18.72
N LEU A 113 27.93 35.78 -19.49
CA LEU A 113 28.99 36.34 -20.34
C LEU A 113 30.17 36.90 -19.53
N SER A 114 29.93 37.31 -18.28
CA SER A 114 31.02 37.60 -17.33
C SER A 114 31.77 36.34 -16.85
N HIS A 115 31.34 35.15 -17.30
CA HIS A 115 31.85 33.84 -16.90
C HIS A 115 32.24 32.93 -18.09
N GLY A 116 31.75 33.13 -19.32
CA GLY A 116 32.10 32.32 -20.50
C GLY A 116 31.16 32.52 -21.69
N SER A 117 31.48 31.97 -22.88
CA SER A 117 30.69 32.23 -24.10
C SER A 117 29.34 31.50 -24.09
N CYS A 118 28.27 32.22 -24.42
CA CYS A 118 26.92 31.68 -24.55
C CYS A 118 26.64 31.22 -25.99
N VAL A 119 26.00 30.05 -26.15
CA VAL A 119 25.47 29.57 -27.43
C VAL A 119 24.03 30.06 -27.56
N ASP A 120 23.74 30.80 -28.63
CA ASP A 120 22.40 31.30 -28.93
C ASP A 120 21.45 30.10 -29.19
N THR A 121 20.52 29.87 -28.28
CA THR A 121 19.56 28.76 -28.37
C THR A 121 18.14 29.30 -28.36
N PRO A 122 17.28 28.93 -29.33
CA PRO A 122 15.90 29.40 -29.39
C PRO A 122 15.09 28.89 -28.19
N TRP A 123 14.52 29.81 -27.41
CA TRP A 123 13.71 29.52 -26.23
C TRP A 123 12.23 29.26 -26.54
N GLN A 124 11.77 29.64 -27.74
CA GLN A 124 10.37 29.58 -28.14
C GLN A 124 9.74 28.18 -28.05
N PRO A 125 10.45 27.06 -28.32
CA PRO A 125 9.90 25.72 -28.12
C PRO A 125 9.63 25.35 -26.65
N TRP A 126 10.24 26.06 -25.69
CA TRP A 126 10.10 25.77 -24.26
C TRP A 126 8.81 26.33 -23.66
N LEU A 127 8.35 27.47 -24.17
CA LEU A 127 7.23 28.24 -23.62
C LEU A 127 6.06 28.26 -24.62
N PRO A 128 4.86 27.77 -24.27
CA PRO A 128 3.72 27.80 -25.18
C PRO A 128 3.33 29.24 -25.52
N ARG A 129 3.32 29.61 -26.82
CA ARG A 129 2.84 30.92 -27.29
C ARG A 129 1.38 31.13 -26.89
N ALA A 130 1.09 32.15 -26.08
CA ALA A 130 -0.26 32.68 -25.97
C ALA A 130 -0.62 33.30 -27.32
N ALA A 131 -1.59 32.72 -28.04
CA ALA A 131 -2.12 33.32 -29.26
C ALA A 131 -2.81 34.65 -28.90
N ARG A 132 -2.17 35.78 -29.20
CA ARG A 132 -2.79 37.12 -29.14
C ARG A 132 -3.99 37.13 -30.11
N ARG A 133 -5.20 37.13 -29.57
CA ARG A 133 -6.40 37.54 -30.31
C ARG A 133 -6.30 39.03 -30.60
N THR A 134 -5.97 39.40 -31.84
CA THR A 134 -6.07 40.77 -32.34
C THR A 134 -7.54 41.16 -32.43
N ALA A 135 -7.95 42.13 -31.60
CA ALA A 135 -9.28 42.72 -31.69
C ALA A 135 -9.39 43.57 -32.96
N THR A 136 -10.16 43.12 -33.94
CA THR A 136 -10.63 43.95 -35.06
C THR A 136 -11.94 44.63 -34.63
N PRO A 137 -12.14 45.94 -34.85
CA PRO A 137 -13.34 46.62 -34.41
C PRO A 137 -14.50 46.25 -35.35
N VAL A 138 -15.32 45.28 -34.94
CA VAL A 138 -16.53 44.90 -35.67
C VAL A 138 -17.74 45.55 -35.02
N ARG A 139 -18.31 46.46 -35.80
CA ARG A 139 -19.67 47.00 -35.80
C ARG A 139 -20.69 46.04 -35.17
N GLU A 140 -21.41 46.52 -34.16
CA GLU A 140 -22.58 45.82 -33.62
C GLU A 140 -23.58 45.50 -34.73
N HIS A 141 -23.75 44.21 -35.02
CA HIS A 141 -25.02 43.67 -35.51
C HIS A 141 -25.36 42.43 -34.70
N ARG A 142 -26.57 42.46 -34.16
CA ARG A 142 -27.18 41.51 -33.22
C ARG A 142 -27.02 40.06 -33.65
N GLY A 143 -26.53 39.24 -32.75
CA GLY A 143 -26.55 37.77 -32.83
C GLY A 143 -25.89 37.17 -31.60
N VAL A 144 -26.70 36.68 -30.67
CA VAL A 144 -26.27 36.02 -29.44
C VAL A 144 -25.61 34.69 -29.78
N GLU A 145 -24.28 34.62 -29.74
CA GLU A 145 -23.54 33.36 -29.54
C GLU A 145 -22.27 33.63 -28.72
N SER A 146 -22.44 33.81 -27.41
CA SER A 146 -21.34 33.70 -26.45
C SER A 146 -20.96 32.23 -26.31
N SER A 147 -19.69 31.90 -26.57
CA SER A 147 -19.13 30.57 -26.33
C SER A 147 -19.23 30.22 -24.83
N ASN A 148 -20.26 29.46 -24.46
CA ASN A 148 -20.49 28.96 -23.11
C ASN A 148 -19.29 28.19 -22.57
N LYS A 149 -18.54 27.52 -23.45
CA LYS A 149 -17.41 26.65 -23.10
C LYS A 149 -16.23 27.37 -22.44
N ALA A 150 -15.92 28.60 -22.87
CA ALA A 150 -14.80 29.38 -22.31
C ALA A 150 -15.15 30.06 -20.97
N MET A 151 -16.43 30.39 -20.76
CA MET A 151 -16.92 30.90 -19.48
C MET A 151 -17.07 29.77 -18.45
N GLU A 152 -17.47 28.57 -18.90
CA GLU A 152 -17.51 27.35 -18.10
C GLU A 152 -16.12 26.91 -17.62
N GLU A 153 -15.08 26.96 -18.48
CA GLU A 153 -13.71 26.58 -18.08
C GLU A 153 -13.12 27.51 -17.01
N ASN A 154 -13.27 28.83 -17.15
CA ASN A 154 -12.79 29.79 -16.13
C ASN A 154 -13.60 29.70 -14.82
N SER A 155 -14.91 29.45 -14.91
CA SER A 155 -15.76 29.20 -13.73
C SER A 155 -15.42 27.87 -13.06
N ALA A 156 -15.13 26.82 -13.83
CA ALA A 156 -14.74 25.51 -13.33
C ALA A 156 -13.37 25.54 -12.64
N VAL A 157 -12.38 26.25 -13.21
CA VAL A 157 -11.07 26.44 -12.59
C VAL A 157 -11.20 27.26 -11.31
N ALA A 158 -11.91 28.40 -11.33
CA ALA A 158 -12.13 29.20 -10.13
C ALA A 158 -12.89 28.42 -9.04
N SER A 159 -13.88 27.62 -9.42
CA SER A 159 -14.65 26.77 -8.51
C SER A 159 -13.81 25.61 -7.96
N ALA A 160 -12.90 25.04 -8.75
CA ALA A 160 -11.95 24.03 -8.31
C ALA A 160 -10.93 24.62 -7.32
N THR A 161 -10.38 25.81 -7.59
CA THR A 161 -9.46 26.51 -6.70
C THR A 161 -10.14 26.90 -5.38
N ARG A 162 -11.38 27.42 -5.42
CA ARG A 162 -12.15 27.70 -4.19
C ARG A 162 -12.41 26.41 -3.39
N ARG A 163 -12.79 25.31 -4.05
CA ARG A 163 -12.97 24.01 -3.38
C ARG A 163 -11.68 23.53 -2.73
N GLN A 164 -10.53 23.64 -3.41
CA GLN A 164 -9.23 23.27 -2.86
C GLN A 164 -8.85 24.12 -1.65
N LEU A 165 -9.11 25.44 -1.69
CA LEU A 165 -8.86 26.34 -0.56
C LEU A 165 -9.79 26.04 0.62
N SER A 166 -11.09 25.85 0.39
CA SER A 166 -12.05 25.45 1.42
C SER A 166 -11.64 24.15 2.10
N ARG A 167 -11.23 23.15 1.32
CA ARG A 167 -10.76 21.85 1.82
C ARG A 167 -9.50 21.99 2.68
N ARG A 168 -8.53 22.81 2.25
CA ARG A 168 -7.33 23.13 3.05
C ARG A 168 -7.68 23.83 4.36
N LEU A 169 -8.64 24.75 4.34
CA LEU A 169 -9.12 25.43 5.54
C LEU A 169 -9.84 24.47 6.50
N GLU A 170 -10.65 23.55 5.98
CA GLU A 170 -11.30 22.50 6.78
C GLU A 170 -10.28 21.58 7.45
N ILE A 171 -9.28 21.11 6.71
CA ILE A 171 -8.18 20.30 7.26
C ILE A 171 -7.43 21.09 8.34
N ALA A 172 -7.08 22.35 8.07
CA ALA A 172 -6.37 23.19 9.04
C ALA A 172 -7.21 23.45 10.31
N ARG A 173 -8.53 23.65 10.18
CA ARG A 173 -9.46 23.77 11.31
C ARG A 173 -9.56 22.47 12.09
N GLY A 174 -9.65 21.33 11.41
CA GLY A 174 -9.67 20.00 12.01
C GLY A 174 -8.42 19.75 12.84
N LEU A 175 -7.23 19.99 12.28
CA LEU A 175 -5.95 19.86 12.98
C LEU A 175 -5.85 20.82 14.18
N LYS A 176 -6.38 22.05 14.06
CA LYS A 176 -6.44 22.97 15.20
C LYS A 176 -7.33 22.44 16.32
N HIS A 177 -8.47 21.84 16.00
CA HIS A 177 -9.35 21.21 17.00
C HIS A 177 -8.70 20.00 17.65
N ARG A 178 -8.03 19.15 16.87
CA ARG A 178 -7.21 18.03 17.35
C ARG A 178 -6.16 18.52 18.35
N HIS A 179 -5.34 19.50 17.96
CA HIS A 179 -4.28 20.05 18.81
C HIS A 179 -4.82 20.70 20.09
N ALA A 180 -5.95 21.42 19.99
CA ALA A 180 -6.60 22.02 21.16
C ALA A 180 -7.07 20.94 22.14
N ALA A 181 -7.73 19.89 21.65
CA ALA A 181 -8.22 18.79 22.48
C ALA A 181 -7.07 17.97 23.09
N PHE A 182 -6.00 17.74 22.33
CA PHE A 182 -4.76 17.11 22.81
C PHE A 182 -4.16 17.87 24.01
N ARG A 183 -4.02 19.20 23.90
CA ARG A 183 -3.48 20.02 25.00
C ARG A 183 -4.40 20.13 26.20
N ALA A 184 -5.72 20.07 25.98
CA ALA A 184 -6.72 20.15 27.04
C ALA A 184 -6.94 18.82 27.78
N ALA A 185 -6.43 17.70 27.26
CA ALA A 185 -6.56 16.39 27.88
C ALA A 185 -5.80 16.35 29.22
N ALA A 186 -6.54 16.17 30.31
CA ALA A 186 -5.96 15.93 31.63
C ALA A 186 -5.51 14.46 31.73
N VAL A 187 -4.30 14.17 31.25
CA VAL A 187 -3.71 12.82 31.27
C VAL A 187 -2.96 12.55 32.58
N GLY A 188 -3.05 11.32 33.07
CA GLY A 188 -2.38 10.86 34.29
C GLY A 188 -2.57 9.36 34.51
N GLY A 189 -2.04 8.84 35.63
CA GLY A 189 -2.16 7.42 35.97
C GLY A 189 -1.19 6.51 35.20
N GLY A 190 -1.23 5.21 35.54
CA GLY A 190 -0.35 4.19 34.96
C GLY A 190 -0.85 3.65 33.62
N PHE A 191 -0.07 2.74 33.02
CA PHE A 191 -0.32 2.17 31.69
C PHE A 191 -1.77 1.68 31.48
N THR A 192 -2.31 0.89 32.41
CA THR A 192 -3.64 0.27 32.26
C THR A 192 -4.75 1.31 32.19
N GLU A 193 -4.66 2.36 33.01
CA GLU A 193 -5.64 3.45 33.00
C GLU A 193 -5.53 4.26 31.71
N ALA A 194 -4.31 4.63 31.31
CA ALA A 194 -4.07 5.37 30.09
C ALA A 194 -4.54 4.60 28.85
N TYR A 195 -4.31 3.29 28.78
CA TYR A 195 -4.82 2.43 27.70
C TYR A 195 -6.34 2.43 27.64
N ARG A 196 -7.02 2.24 28.77
CA ARG A 196 -8.50 2.25 28.82
C ARG A 196 -9.06 3.59 28.36
N CYS A 197 -8.54 4.70 28.89
CA CYS A 197 -8.96 6.04 28.51
C CYS A 197 -8.72 6.33 27.02
N ALA A 198 -7.60 5.85 26.45
CA ALA A 198 -7.35 5.96 25.01
C ALA A 198 -8.44 5.24 24.21
N MET A 199 -8.73 3.97 24.52
CA MET A 199 -9.76 3.21 23.80
C MET A 199 -11.16 3.81 23.96
N ASP A 200 -11.50 4.36 25.14
CA ASP A 200 -12.78 5.04 25.37
C ASP A 200 -12.95 6.29 24.47
N GLU A 201 -11.87 7.03 24.22
CA GLU A 201 -11.89 8.17 23.29
C GLU A 201 -12.17 7.74 21.85
N LEU A 202 -11.84 6.52 21.46
CA LEU A 202 -12.14 6.01 20.12
C LEU A 202 -13.59 5.50 19.97
N GLY A 203 -14.18 4.98 21.05
CA GLY A 203 -15.50 4.37 21.04
C GLY A 203 -15.51 2.99 20.38
N SER A 204 -16.65 2.57 19.85
CA SER A 204 -16.87 1.21 19.32
C SER A 204 -16.15 0.90 18.00
N GLY A 205 -15.71 1.92 17.25
CA GLY A 205 -15.06 1.78 15.95
C GLY A 205 -16.05 1.67 14.77
N ASP A 206 -17.35 1.79 15.00
CA ASP A 206 -18.37 1.80 13.95
C ASP A 206 -18.46 3.13 13.20
N THR A 207 -17.95 4.22 13.76
CA THR A 207 -18.13 5.59 13.32
C THR A 207 -16.79 6.31 13.12
N PRO A 208 -16.72 7.31 12.22
CA PRO A 208 -15.53 8.15 12.09
C PRO A 208 -15.16 8.83 13.41
N VAL A 209 -13.88 8.79 13.78
CA VAL A 209 -13.37 9.44 14.99
C VAL A 209 -13.28 10.96 14.75
N SER A 210 -13.98 11.78 15.52
CA SER A 210 -13.84 13.24 15.37
C SER A 210 -12.42 13.71 15.71
N GLU A 211 -11.95 14.79 15.08
CA GLU A 211 -10.63 15.40 15.35
C GLU A 211 -10.37 15.69 16.83
N ALA A 212 -11.38 16.14 17.58
CA ALA A 212 -11.25 16.40 19.01
C ALA A 212 -11.06 15.11 19.83
N ARG A 213 -11.82 14.05 19.53
CA ARG A 213 -11.64 12.72 20.14
C ARG A 213 -10.27 12.15 19.80
N PHE A 214 -9.84 12.28 18.55
CA PHE A 214 -8.52 11.81 18.13
C PHE A 214 -7.39 12.58 18.83
N GLY A 215 -7.54 13.89 19.03
CA GLY A 215 -6.59 14.69 19.83
C GLY A 215 -6.43 14.17 21.27
N ARG A 216 -7.53 13.84 21.96
CA ARG A 216 -7.47 13.24 23.30
C ARG A 216 -6.92 11.82 23.29
N PHE A 217 -7.28 11.02 22.28
CA PHE A 217 -6.67 9.70 22.06
C PHE A 217 -5.15 9.78 21.92
N ILE A 218 -4.61 10.72 21.14
CA ILE A 218 -3.16 10.93 21.00
C ILE A 218 -2.52 11.24 22.36
N ALA A 219 -3.17 12.07 23.19
CA ALA A 219 -2.66 12.42 24.52
C ALA A 219 -2.59 11.19 25.44
N TRP A 220 -3.65 10.38 25.49
CA TRP A 220 -3.69 9.16 26.29
C TRP A 220 -2.76 8.08 25.78
N THR A 221 -2.64 7.92 24.46
CA THR A 221 -1.67 7.00 23.84
C THR A 221 -0.24 7.40 24.17
N ARG A 222 0.09 8.70 24.14
CA ARG A 222 1.39 9.20 24.59
C ARG A 222 1.67 8.80 26.04
N GLN A 223 0.69 8.99 26.93
CA GLN A 223 0.82 8.61 28.33
C GLN A 223 1.05 7.10 28.47
N ALA A 224 0.22 6.28 27.82
CA ALA A 224 0.36 4.83 27.86
C ALA A 224 1.75 4.36 27.39
N LEU A 225 2.24 4.88 26.26
CA LEU A 225 3.55 4.48 25.73
C LEU A 225 4.71 4.98 26.61
N VAL A 226 4.59 6.15 27.24
CA VAL A 226 5.60 6.65 28.19
C VAL A 226 5.62 5.80 29.47
N GLU A 227 4.47 5.44 30.03
CA GLU A 227 4.41 4.53 31.21
C GLU A 227 4.98 3.15 30.86
N LEU A 228 4.65 2.63 29.68
CA LEU A 228 5.22 1.37 29.18
C LEU A 228 6.75 1.44 29.09
N ALA A 229 7.30 2.56 28.61
CA ALA A 229 8.74 2.79 28.53
C ALA A 229 9.40 2.82 29.92
N GLN A 230 8.77 3.50 30.87
CA GLN A 230 9.30 3.63 32.23
C GLN A 230 9.45 2.28 32.93
N GLU A 231 8.51 1.37 32.69
CA GLU A 231 8.49 0.07 33.35
C GLU A 231 9.38 -0.98 32.69
N LEU A 232 9.67 -0.82 31.39
CA LEU A 232 10.22 -1.91 30.57
C LEU A 232 11.57 -1.62 29.91
N HIS A 233 11.98 -0.36 29.72
CA HIS A 233 13.29 -0.02 29.15
C HIS A 233 14.37 0.25 30.22
N ASP A 234 15.61 -0.08 29.87
CA ASP A 234 16.80 0.47 30.53
C ASP A 234 16.93 1.99 30.32
N ASP A 235 17.71 2.65 31.18
CA ASP A 235 17.79 4.11 31.24
C ASP A 235 18.24 4.78 29.92
N ALA A 236 19.14 4.15 29.17
CA ALA A 236 19.68 4.68 27.92
C ALA A 236 18.67 4.58 26.76
N THR A 237 18.01 3.43 26.62
CA THR A 237 17.03 3.17 25.56
C THR A 237 15.71 3.92 25.84
N ARG A 238 15.34 4.03 27.14
CA ARG A 238 14.13 4.72 27.59
C ARG A 238 14.05 6.16 27.13
N ALA A 239 15.14 6.92 27.29
CA ALA A 239 15.15 8.35 26.95
C ALA A 239 14.89 8.58 25.45
N ALA A 240 15.57 7.82 24.59
CA ALA A 240 15.43 7.92 23.14
C ALA A 240 14.03 7.52 22.65
N PHE A 241 13.45 6.44 23.20
CA PHE A 241 12.08 6.05 22.88
C PHE A 241 11.06 7.10 23.34
N MET A 242 11.20 7.60 24.57
CA MET A 242 10.32 8.65 25.09
C MET A 242 10.36 9.92 24.25
N GLU A 243 11.53 10.33 23.78
CA GLU A 243 11.69 11.47 22.88
C GLU A 243 10.92 11.24 21.57
N ARG A 244 11.12 10.08 20.92
CA ARG A 244 10.40 9.73 19.69
C ARG A 244 8.89 9.68 19.90
N VAL A 245 8.41 9.06 20.98
CA VAL A 245 6.98 8.99 21.31
C VAL A 245 6.39 10.40 21.53
N ARG A 246 7.10 11.28 22.22
CA ARG A 246 6.65 12.66 22.45
C ARG A 246 6.60 13.46 21.15
N ALA A 247 7.57 13.27 20.26
CA ALA A 247 7.60 13.91 18.95
C ALA A 247 6.49 13.37 18.03
N LEU A 248 6.21 12.06 18.07
CA LEU A 248 5.16 11.45 17.27
C LEU A 248 3.76 11.85 17.74
N CYS A 249 3.57 11.94 19.06
CA CYS A 249 2.29 12.22 19.70
C CYS A 249 2.23 13.67 20.18
N ASP A 250 2.36 14.63 19.26
CA ASP A 250 2.36 16.07 19.55
C ASP A 250 0.97 16.74 19.37
N GLY A 251 -0.03 15.97 18.94
CA GLY A 251 -1.38 16.43 18.62
C GLY A 251 -1.58 16.86 17.16
N GLY A 252 -0.54 16.74 16.33
CA GLY A 252 -0.52 17.07 14.90
C GLY A 252 -0.80 15.88 13.98
N ARG A 253 -0.16 15.91 12.81
CA ARG A 253 -0.15 14.80 11.84
C ARG A 253 0.89 13.77 12.24
N ILE A 254 0.62 12.49 11.98
CA ILE A 254 1.57 11.42 12.30
C ILE A 254 2.69 11.43 11.26
N ASP A 255 3.92 11.70 11.73
CA ASP A 255 5.12 11.60 10.90
C ASP A 255 5.40 10.12 10.59
N ASN A 256 5.33 9.76 9.31
CA ASN A 256 5.51 8.39 8.85
C ASN A 256 6.94 7.87 9.03
N ALA A 257 7.95 8.72 8.88
CA ALA A 257 9.35 8.31 9.06
C ALA A 257 9.64 8.06 10.55
N LEU A 258 9.14 8.94 11.42
CA LEU A 258 9.24 8.75 12.86
C LEU A 258 8.45 7.52 13.33
N TRP A 259 7.23 7.33 12.83
CA TRP A 259 6.43 6.13 13.10
C TRP A 259 7.21 4.86 12.68
N GLN A 260 7.79 4.84 11.48
CA GLN A 260 8.57 3.70 10.99
C GLN A 260 9.80 3.42 11.88
N SER A 261 10.47 4.46 12.39
CA SER A 261 11.62 4.29 13.28
C SER A 261 11.25 3.59 14.60
N ILE A 262 10.06 3.86 15.14
CA ILE A 262 9.52 3.18 16.34
C ILE A 262 9.06 1.76 15.99
N ALA A 263 8.39 1.58 14.84
CA ALA A 263 7.85 0.30 14.41
C ALA A 263 8.92 -0.72 14.00
N GLY A 264 10.07 -0.24 13.52
CA GLY A 264 11.14 -1.06 12.96
C GLY A 264 10.91 -1.44 11.49
N GLY A 265 12.00 -1.77 10.80
CA GLY A 265 12.07 -2.27 9.44
C GLY A 265 12.59 -3.72 9.37
N TYR A 266 13.24 -4.05 8.26
CA TYR A 266 13.98 -5.30 8.11
C TYR A 266 15.37 -5.25 8.77
N GLU A 267 16.00 -4.07 8.76
CA GLU A 267 17.36 -3.87 9.30
C GLU A 267 17.35 -3.49 10.79
N ASP A 268 16.29 -2.82 11.24
CA ASP A 268 16.11 -2.41 12.64
C ASP A 268 14.80 -3.00 13.17
N ILE A 269 14.84 -3.71 14.30
CA ILE A 269 13.67 -4.35 14.92
C ILE A 269 12.69 -3.37 15.59
N GLY A 270 13.01 -2.08 15.65
CA GLY A 270 12.16 -1.05 16.24
C GLY A 270 12.12 -1.07 17.77
N ASP A 271 11.45 -0.10 18.36
CA ASP A 271 11.35 0.04 19.83
C ASP A 271 10.48 -1.06 20.43
N PHE A 272 9.39 -1.44 19.77
CA PHE A 272 8.53 -2.55 20.20
C PHE A 272 9.27 -3.90 20.19
N GLY A 273 10.10 -4.16 19.18
CA GLY A 273 10.93 -5.37 19.11
C GLY A 273 11.96 -5.42 20.24
N ARG A 274 12.65 -4.31 20.51
CA ARG A 274 13.59 -4.18 21.63
C ARG A 274 12.91 -4.38 22.98
N LEU A 275 11.77 -3.74 23.19
CA LEU A 275 10.96 -3.90 24.41
C LEU A 275 10.56 -5.36 24.66
N ALA A 276 10.06 -6.02 23.62
CA ALA A 276 9.64 -7.41 23.73
C ALA A 276 10.82 -8.35 24.02
N GLN A 277 11.99 -8.10 23.41
CA GLN A 277 13.22 -8.83 23.73
C GLN A 277 13.66 -8.62 25.18
N GLN A 278 13.60 -7.38 25.68
CA GLN A 278 13.95 -7.05 27.06
C GLN A 278 13.02 -7.74 28.06
N VAL A 279 11.70 -7.71 27.83
CA VAL A 279 10.72 -8.44 28.65
C VAL A 279 11.04 -9.94 28.67
N THR A 280 11.24 -10.55 27.50
CA THR A 280 11.55 -11.98 27.41
C THR A 280 12.87 -12.33 28.10
N ALA A 281 13.93 -11.52 27.94
CA ALA A 281 15.20 -11.72 28.61
C ALA A 281 15.07 -11.61 30.13
N ARG A 282 14.39 -10.57 30.64
CA ARG A 282 14.15 -10.36 32.07
C ARG A 282 13.35 -11.50 32.70
N CYS A 283 12.27 -11.93 32.05
CA CYS A 283 11.44 -13.05 32.50
C CYS A 283 12.24 -14.37 32.58
N ARG A 284 13.11 -14.63 31.60
CA ARG A 284 14.01 -15.80 31.60
C ARG A 284 15.02 -15.73 32.75
N GLN A 285 15.68 -14.58 32.93
CA GLN A 285 16.67 -14.37 34.00
C GLN A 285 16.06 -14.50 35.40
N ALA A 286 14.88 -13.92 35.61
CA ALA A 286 14.17 -13.97 36.89
C ALA A 286 13.41 -15.29 37.11
N GLN A 287 13.51 -16.26 36.19
CA GLN A 287 12.80 -17.55 36.23
C GLN A 287 11.30 -17.39 36.50
N THR A 288 10.70 -16.34 35.92
CA THR A 288 9.27 -16.04 36.13
C THR A 288 8.39 -17.12 35.51
N ASN A 289 7.20 -17.33 36.08
CA ASN A 289 6.25 -18.28 35.50
C ASN A 289 5.75 -17.80 34.11
N PRO A 290 5.33 -18.74 33.22
CA PRO A 290 4.84 -18.40 31.88
C PRO A 290 3.67 -17.42 31.87
N ALA A 291 2.81 -17.45 32.90
CA ALA A 291 1.66 -16.56 33.01
C ALA A 291 2.08 -15.09 33.21
N GLN A 292 3.16 -14.83 33.96
CA GLN A 292 3.69 -13.49 34.12
C GLN A 292 4.30 -12.97 32.82
N HIS A 293 5.11 -13.79 32.14
CA HIS A 293 5.69 -13.44 30.85
C HIS A 293 4.61 -13.10 29.82
N HIS A 294 3.57 -13.93 29.72
CA HIS A 294 2.40 -13.68 28.87
C HIS A 294 1.71 -12.35 29.22
N ARG A 295 1.50 -12.04 30.51
CA ARG A 295 0.89 -10.76 30.91
C ARG A 295 1.73 -9.55 30.50
N GLU A 296 3.05 -9.62 30.63
CA GLU A 296 3.95 -8.52 30.25
C GLU A 296 3.98 -8.30 28.73
N LEU A 297 4.08 -9.39 27.95
CA LEU A 297 3.98 -9.31 26.49
C LEU A 297 2.61 -8.81 26.03
N MET A 298 1.52 -9.17 26.71
CA MET A 298 0.17 -8.67 26.39
C MET A 298 0.04 -7.16 26.64
N ARG A 299 0.73 -6.62 27.66
CA ARG A 299 0.81 -5.16 27.87
C ARG A 299 1.51 -4.47 26.70
N LEU A 300 2.61 -5.05 26.20
CA LEU A 300 3.27 -4.56 24.99
C LEU A 300 2.35 -4.61 23.76
N ALA A 301 1.59 -5.69 23.60
CA ALA A 301 0.62 -5.85 22.52
C ALA A 301 -0.49 -4.78 22.57
N LYS A 302 -0.96 -4.39 23.77
CA LYS A 302 -1.88 -3.26 23.96
C LYS A 302 -1.26 -1.91 23.61
N GLY A 303 0.00 -1.68 23.93
CA GLY A 303 0.74 -0.49 23.48
C GLY A 303 0.87 -0.45 21.95
N ALA A 304 1.18 -1.59 21.34
CA ALA A 304 1.27 -1.75 19.89
C ALA A 304 -0.07 -1.48 19.17
N GLU A 305 -1.20 -1.93 19.75
CA GLU A 305 -2.55 -1.62 19.28
C GLU A 305 -2.78 -0.10 19.20
N LEU A 306 -2.57 0.64 20.30
CA LEU A 306 -2.74 2.09 20.32
C LEU A 306 -1.85 2.78 19.27
N PHE A 307 -0.60 2.33 19.17
CA PHE A 307 0.38 2.88 18.25
C PHE A 307 0.02 2.68 16.77
N GLN A 308 -0.58 1.54 16.42
CA GLN A 308 -1.07 1.32 15.06
C GLN A 308 -2.36 2.09 14.77
N ILE A 309 -3.23 2.28 15.77
CA ILE A 309 -4.44 3.10 15.63
C ILE A 309 -4.10 4.56 15.30
N LEU A 310 -3.00 5.12 15.85
CA LEU A 310 -2.51 6.45 15.47
C LEU A 310 -2.36 6.58 13.95
N LEU A 311 -1.65 5.63 13.33
CA LEU A 311 -1.42 5.62 11.89
C LEU A 311 -2.73 5.41 11.12
N ALA A 312 -3.57 4.45 11.55
CA ALA A 312 -4.83 4.14 10.89
C ALA A 312 -5.77 5.34 10.85
N VAL A 313 -6.03 5.98 12.00
CA VAL A 313 -6.97 7.10 12.07
C VAL A 313 -6.44 8.29 11.28
N ASP A 314 -5.17 8.68 11.44
CA ASP A 314 -4.63 9.85 10.74
C ASP A 314 -4.59 9.67 9.21
N SER A 315 -4.07 8.52 8.73
CA SER A 315 -3.90 8.26 7.30
C SER A 315 -5.23 8.02 6.59
N ILE A 316 -6.13 7.22 7.18
CA ILE A 316 -7.41 6.88 6.54
C ILE A 316 -8.36 8.08 6.55
N GLN A 317 -8.39 8.89 7.62
CA GLN A 317 -9.19 10.10 7.62
C GLN A 317 -8.66 11.16 6.65
N ALA A 318 -7.33 11.28 6.53
CA ALA A 318 -6.74 12.14 5.49
C ALA A 318 -7.20 11.70 4.11
N ALA A 319 -7.14 10.40 3.81
CA ALA A 319 -7.51 9.85 2.51
C ALA A 319 -9.02 9.99 2.22
N VAL A 320 -9.90 9.74 3.20
CA VAL A 320 -11.34 10.04 3.09
C VAL A 320 -11.55 11.52 2.83
N GLY A 321 -10.82 12.35 3.58
CA GLY A 321 -10.75 13.78 3.42
C GLY A 321 -10.12 14.24 2.12
N GLU A 322 -9.61 13.36 1.24
CA GLU A 322 -9.07 13.64 -0.11
C GLU A 322 -9.92 13.08 -1.25
N LEU A 323 -10.98 12.32 -0.94
CA LEU A 323 -11.87 11.74 -1.95
C LEU A 323 -12.47 12.82 -2.88
N PRO A 324 -12.56 12.57 -4.19
CA PRO A 324 -13.18 13.49 -5.13
C PRO A 324 -14.71 13.40 -5.02
N ASP A 325 -15.38 14.55 -5.22
CA ASP A 325 -16.85 14.61 -5.28
C ASP A 325 -17.45 13.70 -6.36
N THR A 326 -16.65 13.41 -7.41
CA THR A 326 -17.04 12.62 -8.59
C THR A 326 -16.87 11.10 -8.44
N GLY A 327 -16.64 10.58 -7.21
CA GLY A 327 -16.91 9.17 -6.89
C GLY A 327 -15.74 8.18 -6.99
N GLY A 328 -14.48 8.63 -7.00
CA GLY A 328 -13.30 7.75 -7.04
C GLY A 328 -12.72 7.43 -5.65
N ALA A 329 -12.75 6.18 -5.21
CA ALA A 329 -12.23 5.76 -3.91
C ALA A 329 -10.73 5.41 -3.87
N LEU A 330 -10.00 5.62 -4.98
CA LEU A 330 -8.60 5.22 -5.11
C LEU A 330 -7.65 5.81 -4.03
N PRO A 331 -7.76 7.09 -3.62
CA PRO A 331 -6.95 7.62 -2.53
C PRO A 331 -7.09 6.83 -1.22
N LEU A 332 -8.32 6.42 -0.89
CA LEU A 332 -8.60 5.59 0.27
C LEU A 332 -8.01 4.19 0.12
N TRP A 333 -8.18 3.55 -1.04
CA TRP A 333 -7.58 2.23 -1.30
C TRP A 333 -6.06 2.24 -1.21
N ARG A 334 -5.41 3.30 -1.71
CA ARG A 334 -3.96 3.50 -1.58
C ARG A 334 -3.53 3.66 -0.12
N ALA A 335 -4.22 4.50 0.65
CA ALA A 335 -3.91 4.70 2.05
C ALA A 335 -4.09 3.40 2.87
N LEU A 336 -5.11 2.60 2.56
CA LEU A 336 -5.29 1.28 3.16
C LEU A 336 -4.14 0.33 2.80
N ALA A 337 -3.76 0.25 1.53
CA ALA A 337 -2.64 -0.59 1.08
C ALA A 337 -1.32 -0.18 1.78
N GLU A 338 -1.03 1.12 1.86
CA GLU A 338 0.14 1.64 2.58
C GLU A 338 0.10 1.35 4.08
N PHE A 339 -1.08 1.48 4.71
CA PHE A 339 -1.27 1.13 6.11
C PHE A 339 -0.99 -0.35 6.35
N PHE A 340 -1.61 -1.25 5.58
CA PHE A 340 -1.42 -2.68 5.74
C PHE A 340 -0.01 -3.16 5.38
N ALA A 341 0.67 -2.50 4.44
CA ALA A 341 2.08 -2.75 4.14
C ALA A 341 2.99 -2.50 5.35
N LYS A 342 2.62 -1.57 6.23
CA LYS A 342 3.39 -1.20 7.43
C LYS A 342 2.99 -1.99 8.68
N THR A 343 1.78 -2.53 8.73
CA THR A 343 1.21 -3.09 9.97
C THR A 343 1.03 -4.60 9.98
N VAL A 344 1.09 -5.26 8.82
CA VAL A 344 0.97 -6.72 8.70
C VAL A 344 2.18 -7.29 7.98
N ASN A 345 2.86 -8.24 8.63
CA ASN A 345 3.86 -9.08 7.96
C ASN A 345 3.14 -10.20 7.22
N ASP A 346 3.06 -10.05 5.92
CA ASP A 346 2.32 -10.92 5.03
C ASP A 346 3.17 -12.05 4.45
N HIS A 347 4.43 -12.24 4.82
CA HIS A 347 5.31 -13.18 4.10
C HIS A 347 5.06 -14.66 4.42
N HIS A 348 4.35 -14.95 5.51
CA HIS A 348 4.06 -16.30 5.99
C HIS A 348 2.56 -16.52 6.18
N TYR A 349 2.16 -17.78 6.23
CA TYR A 349 0.78 -18.23 6.30
C TYR A 349 -0.06 -17.51 7.34
N GLU A 350 0.48 -17.14 8.49
CA GLU A 350 -0.29 -16.60 9.61
C GLU A 350 -0.64 -15.12 9.46
N TYR A 351 0.04 -14.39 8.56
CA TYR A 351 -0.04 -12.92 8.48
C TYR A 351 0.22 -12.27 9.84
N ARG A 352 1.43 -12.42 10.40
CA ARG A 352 1.73 -11.93 11.75
C ARG A 352 1.60 -10.39 11.79
N PRO A 353 1.04 -9.79 12.85
CA PRO A 353 1.13 -8.35 13.03
C PRO A 353 2.59 -7.88 13.00
N TRP A 354 2.86 -6.75 12.35
CA TRP A 354 4.23 -6.30 12.07
C TRP A 354 5.06 -6.18 13.35
N LEU A 355 4.48 -5.56 14.39
CA LEU A 355 5.14 -5.32 15.67
C LEU A 355 5.37 -6.60 16.48
N TYR A 356 4.70 -7.70 16.15
CA TYR A 356 4.96 -9.02 16.76
C TYR A 356 6.00 -9.82 15.97
N SER A 357 6.36 -9.36 14.77
CA SER A 357 7.27 -10.05 13.87
C SER A 357 8.71 -9.55 13.95
N ARG A 358 8.96 -8.47 14.71
CA ARG A 358 10.29 -7.85 14.81
C ARG A 358 11.00 -8.34 16.08
N GLY A 359 12.25 -8.78 15.90
CA GLY A 359 13.06 -9.34 16.99
C GLY A 359 12.54 -10.70 17.50
N VAL A 360 13.14 -11.20 18.58
CA VAL A 360 12.83 -12.53 19.15
C VAL A 360 11.85 -12.47 20.33
N GLY A 361 11.37 -11.27 20.68
CA GLY A 361 10.53 -11.06 21.87
C GLY A 361 9.21 -11.82 21.85
N PHE A 362 8.58 -11.89 20.66
CA PHE A 362 7.32 -12.61 20.41
C PHE A 362 7.52 -13.92 19.63
N GLU A 363 8.74 -14.45 19.56
CA GLU A 363 9.05 -15.63 18.75
C GLU A 363 8.16 -16.84 19.10
N GLY A 364 7.88 -17.04 20.40
CA GLY A 364 7.01 -18.12 20.88
C GLY A 364 5.52 -17.96 20.57
N LEU A 365 5.07 -16.79 20.07
CA LEU A 365 3.65 -16.54 19.77
C LEU A 365 3.29 -17.08 18.38
N ASN A 366 2.76 -18.30 18.30
CA ASN A 366 2.42 -18.98 17.04
C ASN A 366 1.02 -19.62 17.07
N GLY A 367 0.56 -20.12 15.91
CA GLY A 367 -0.71 -20.84 15.76
C GLY A 367 -1.90 -20.09 16.35
N ASN A 368 -2.78 -20.83 17.04
CA ASN A 368 -4.01 -20.28 17.60
C ASN A 368 -3.76 -19.21 18.67
N GLU A 369 -2.65 -19.25 19.40
CA GLU A 369 -2.36 -18.20 20.38
C GLU A 369 -2.09 -16.85 19.70
N LEU A 370 -1.35 -16.87 18.60
CA LEU A 370 -1.14 -15.68 17.77
C LEU A 370 -2.47 -15.14 17.25
N TYR A 371 -3.32 -16.00 16.69
CA TYR A 371 -4.61 -15.58 16.15
C TYR A 371 -5.52 -14.98 17.22
N ARG A 372 -5.56 -15.58 18.41
CA ARG A 372 -6.29 -15.03 19.56
C ARG A 372 -5.82 -13.63 19.92
N TRP A 373 -4.51 -13.41 20.02
CA TRP A 373 -3.96 -12.08 20.30
C TRP A 373 -4.32 -11.09 19.20
N ALA A 374 -4.18 -11.50 17.94
CA ALA A 374 -4.48 -10.65 16.81
C ALA A 374 -5.97 -10.29 16.75
N ALA A 375 -6.87 -11.27 16.90
CA ALA A 375 -8.32 -11.05 16.96
C ALA A 375 -8.71 -10.11 18.10
N GLU A 376 -8.16 -10.32 19.30
CA GLU A 376 -8.49 -9.52 20.49
C GLU A 376 -7.97 -8.07 20.37
N ARG A 377 -6.72 -7.89 19.93
CA ARG A 377 -6.06 -6.58 19.88
C ARG A 377 -6.38 -5.76 18.64
N TYR A 378 -6.89 -6.39 17.57
CA TYR A 378 -7.22 -5.70 16.31
C TYR A 378 -8.72 -5.59 16.05
N ALA A 379 -9.58 -6.05 16.97
CA ALA A 379 -11.03 -5.98 16.81
C ALA A 379 -11.53 -4.57 16.51
N TRP A 380 -11.02 -3.55 17.23
CA TRP A 380 -11.40 -2.15 17.00
C TRP A 380 -10.95 -1.67 15.61
N LEU A 381 -9.68 -1.94 15.25
CA LEU A 381 -9.12 -1.58 13.94
C LEU A 381 -9.90 -2.24 12.80
N HIS A 382 -10.22 -3.53 12.93
CA HIS A 382 -11.01 -4.25 11.95
C HIS A 382 -12.37 -3.58 11.75
N ARG A 383 -13.10 -3.30 12.84
CA ARG A 383 -14.42 -2.66 12.75
C ARG A 383 -14.33 -1.26 12.12
N TYR A 384 -13.33 -0.47 12.52
CA TYR A 384 -13.08 0.87 11.98
C TYR A 384 -12.76 0.86 10.49
N LEU A 385 -11.77 0.08 10.06
CA LEU A 385 -11.35 0.02 8.67
C LEU A 385 -12.45 -0.53 7.77
N ARG A 386 -13.15 -1.59 8.22
CA ARG A 386 -14.31 -2.14 7.52
C ARG A 386 -15.40 -1.08 7.34
N GLY A 387 -15.72 -0.33 8.39
CA GLY A 387 -16.69 0.76 8.36
C GLY A 387 -16.29 1.88 7.39
N MET A 388 -15.00 2.24 7.34
CA MET A 388 -14.51 3.27 6.42
C MET A 388 -14.62 2.81 4.97
N VAL A 389 -14.21 1.57 4.68
CA VAL A 389 -14.33 0.97 3.35
C VAL A 389 -15.79 0.93 2.89
N LEU A 390 -16.71 0.47 3.73
CA LEU A 390 -18.13 0.37 3.37
C LEU A 390 -18.86 1.71 3.27
N ARG A 391 -18.35 2.79 3.85
CA ARG A 391 -18.96 4.13 3.70
C ARG A 391 -18.44 4.86 2.46
N HIS A 392 -17.16 4.67 2.14
CA HIS A 392 -16.44 5.59 1.26
C HIS A 392 -15.95 4.96 -0.05
N THR A 393 -16.19 3.67 -0.27
CA THR A 393 -15.80 2.97 -1.51
C THR A 393 -17.01 2.50 -2.31
N GLU A 394 -16.76 1.95 -3.49
CA GLU A 394 -17.76 1.29 -4.33
C GLU A 394 -18.45 0.09 -3.64
N LEU A 395 -17.86 -0.46 -2.57
CA LEU A 395 -18.46 -1.59 -1.84
C LEU A 395 -19.76 -1.23 -1.13
N ARG A 396 -20.03 0.06 -0.86
CA ARG A 396 -21.28 0.51 -0.26
C ARG A 396 -22.51 0.20 -1.11
N GLU A 397 -22.31 0.07 -2.43
CA GLU A 397 -23.37 -0.18 -3.40
C GLU A 397 -23.70 -1.68 -3.50
N LEU A 398 -22.86 -2.56 -2.94
CA LEU A 398 -23.14 -3.99 -2.91
C LEU A 398 -24.22 -4.31 -1.86
N PRO A 399 -25.06 -5.34 -2.09
CA PRO A 399 -25.95 -5.87 -1.06
C PRO A 399 -25.17 -6.30 0.20
N ALA A 400 -25.77 -6.13 1.38
CA ALA A 400 -25.11 -6.42 2.66
C ALA A 400 -24.54 -7.85 2.74
N GLY A 401 -25.28 -8.85 2.25
CA GLY A 401 -24.80 -10.24 2.20
C GLY A 401 -23.56 -10.43 1.31
N GLU A 402 -23.41 -9.63 0.25
CA GLU A 402 -22.24 -9.65 -0.63
C GLU A 402 -21.07 -8.88 -0.03
N GLN A 403 -21.33 -7.76 0.67
CA GLN A 403 -20.32 -7.05 1.45
C GLN A 403 -19.71 -7.99 2.50
N ASP A 404 -20.55 -8.70 3.23
CA ASP A 404 -20.14 -9.65 4.27
C ASP A 404 -19.43 -10.87 3.67
N ALA A 405 -19.90 -11.42 2.55
CA ALA A 405 -19.23 -12.53 1.89
C ALA A 405 -17.88 -12.16 1.26
N LEU A 406 -17.68 -10.90 0.86
CA LEU A 406 -16.43 -10.44 0.27
C LEU A 406 -15.39 -10.00 1.31
N LEU A 407 -15.82 -9.27 2.34
CA LEU A 407 -14.96 -8.71 3.38
C LEU A 407 -14.81 -9.61 4.60
N GLY A 408 -15.79 -10.49 4.82
CA GLY A 408 -16.05 -11.08 6.12
C GLY A 408 -16.86 -10.15 7.01
N ASN A 409 -17.54 -10.76 7.97
CA ASN A 409 -18.19 -10.08 9.08
C ASN A 409 -18.02 -10.97 10.31
N THR A 410 -17.39 -10.46 11.36
CA THR A 410 -17.18 -11.23 12.59
C THR A 410 -17.74 -10.53 13.82
N PHE A 411 -18.65 -9.57 13.59
CA PHE A 411 -19.21 -8.73 14.63
C PHE A 411 -20.66 -9.10 14.91
N ASP A 412 -21.10 -8.81 16.13
CA ASP A 412 -22.52 -8.69 16.49
C ASP A 412 -23.39 -9.94 16.18
N GLY A 413 -22.77 -11.13 16.25
CA GLY A 413 -23.45 -12.43 16.06
C GLY A 413 -23.65 -12.86 14.60
N ASN A 414 -23.24 -12.04 13.62
CA ASN A 414 -23.39 -12.32 12.19
C ASN A 414 -22.06 -12.78 11.58
N ALA A 415 -21.54 -13.92 12.05
CA ALA A 415 -20.29 -14.46 11.56
C ALA A 415 -20.41 -14.96 10.11
N VAL A 416 -19.81 -14.24 9.18
CA VAL A 416 -19.68 -14.60 7.77
C VAL A 416 -18.20 -14.60 7.41
N GLU A 417 -17.71 -15.73 6.94
CA GLU A 417 -16.33 -15.84 6.48
C GLU A 417 -16.18 -15.25 5.06
N PRO A 418 -15.09 -14.51 4.81
CA PRO A 418 -14.78 -14.02 3.47
C PRO A 418 -14.51 -15.17 2.50
N ILE A 419 -15.04 -15.05 1.29
CA ILE A 419 -14.81 -16.00 0.20
C ILE A 419 -13.31 -16.06 -0.12
N GLY A 420 -12.76 -17.28 -0.12
CA GLY A 420 -11.35 -17.57 -0.40
C GLY A 420 -10.42 -17.34 0.79
N ALA A 421 -10.94 -17.08 1.99
CA ALA A 421 -10.16 -16.85 3.20
C ALA A 421 -10.84 -17.42 4.46
N GLU A 422 -11.57 -18.52 4.33
CA GLU A 422 -12.18 -19.27 5.45
C GLU A 422 -11.14 -19.86 6.41
N ALA A 423 -11.51 -20.26 7.61
CA ALA A 423 -10.64 -21.00 8.53
C ALA A 423 -11.45 -21.92 9.44
N ASP A 424 -10.77 -22.88 10.07
CA ASP A 424 -11.43 -23.79 11.01
C ASP A 424 -11.52 -23.17 12.43
N ASP A 425 -10.50 -22.43 12.85
CA ASP A 425 -10.43 -21.79 14.17
C ASP A 425 -11.15 -20.42 14.20
N PRO A 426 -11.97 -20.13 15.24
CA PRO A 426 -12.72 -18.87 15.34
C PRO A 426 -11.85 -17.61 15.36
N ASP A 427 -10.71 -17.63 16.06
CA ASP A 427 -9.83 -16.48 16.15
C ASP A 427 -9.10 -16.28 14.81
N GLU A 428 -8.72 -17.37 14.16
CA GLU A 428 -8.16 -17.32 12.80
C GLU A 428 -9.17 -16.74 11.80
N ARG A 429 -10.46 -17.09 11.88
CA ARG A 429 -11.52 -16.49 11.03
C ARG A 429 -11.57 -14.97 11.16
N ILE A 430 -11.52 -14.46 12.40
CA ILE A 430 -11.50 -13.02 12.67
C ILE A 430 -10.26 -12.37 12.06
N TRP A 431 -9.11 -12.99 12.25
CA TRP A 431 -7.86 -12.46 11.71
C TRP A 431 -7.80 -12.50 10.19
N ARG A 432 -8.34 -13.55 9.56
CA ARG A 432 -8.45 -13.64 8.09
C ARG A 432 -9.43 -12.62 7.53
N ALA A 433 -10.53 -12.29 8.22
CA ALA A 433 -11.42 -11.21 7.81
C ALA A 433 -10.71 -9.83 7.85
N TYR A 434 -9.90 -9.57 8.89
CA TYR A 434 -9.04 -8.38 8.90
C TYR A 434 -8.02 -8.40 7.74
N GLY A 435 -7.39 -9.56 7.49
CA GLY A 435 -6.50 -9.76 6.35
C GLY A 435 -7.18 -9.61 4.99
N GLN A 436 -8.46 -9.91 4.88
CA GLN A 436 -9.21 -9.77 3.63
C GLN A 436 -9.35 -8.29 3.21
N LEU A 437 -9.49 -7.37 4.18
CA LEU A 437 -9.47 -5.92 3.89
C LEU A 437 -8.15 -5.51 3.25
N ARG A 438 -7.02 -6.04 3.75
CA ARG A 438 -5.72 -5.86 3.12
C ARG A 438 -5.74 -6.39 1.69
N GLU A 439 -6.16 -7.63 1.49
CA GLU A 439 -6.12 -8.27 0.18
C GLU A 439 -6.87 -7.45 -0.89
N LEU A 440 -8.06 -6.95 -0.55
CA LEU A 440 -8.83 -6.10 -1.47
C LEU A 440 -8.23 -4.71 -1.66
N ALA A 441 -7.64 -4.13 -0.61
CA ALA A 441 -6.94 -2.85 -0.73
C ALA A 441 -5.77 -2.93 -1.73
N PHE A 442 -4.99 -4.01 -1.68
CA PHE A 442 -3.89 -4.24 -2.63
C PHE A 442 -4.40 -4.50 -4.05
N ILE A 443 -5.39 -5.38 -4.23
CA ILE A 443 -6.03 -5.62 -5.55
C ILE A 443 -6.46 -4.30 -6.17
N ARG A 444 -7.19 -3.48 -5.40
CA ARG A 444 -7.79 -2.27 -5.93
C ARG A 444 -6.79 -1.15 -6.15
N ASN A 445 -5.80 -1.00 -5.26
CA ASN A 445 -4.69 -0.07 -5.42
C ASN A 445 -3.86 -0.37 -6.68
N ASP A 446 -3.61 -1.64 -6.97
CA ASP A 446 -2.78 -2.08 -8.11
C ASP A 446 -3.56 -2.08 -9.44
N GLY A 447 -4.79 -1.57 -9.44
CA GLY A 447 -5.60 -1.31 -10.63
C GLY A 447 -6.48 -2.48 -11.08
N PHE A 448 -6.58 -3.54 -10.29
CA PHE A 448 -7.56 -4.60 -10.57
C PHE A 448 -8.96 -4.18 -10.09
N PRO A 449 -10.02 -4.61 -10.80
CA PRO A 449 -11.37 -4.44 -10.30
C PRO A 449 -11.61 -5.32 -9.07
N LEU A 450 -12.48 -4.86 -8.17
CA LEU A 450 -13.01 -5.71 -7.11
C LEU A 450 -13.84 -6.84 -7.75
N PRO A 451 -13.81 -8.05 -7.19
CA PRO A 451 -14.54 -9.17 -7.75
C PRO A 451 -16.06 -8.99 -7.57
N LEU A 452 -16.83 -9.48 -8.54
CA LEU A 452 -18.27 -9.67 -8.34
C LEU A 452 -18.53 -10.90 -7.47
N VAL A 453 -19.48 -10.80 -6.55
CA VAL A 453 -19.70 -11.80 -5.50
C VAL A 453 -20.78 -12.80 -5.91
N PHE A 454 -20.49 -14.09 -5.77
CA PHE A 454 -21.46 -15.16 -5.88
C PHE A 454 -21.45 -15.94 -4.57
N THR A 455 -22.46 -15.70 -3.72
CA THR A 455 -22.65 -16.44 -2.46
C THR A 455 -23.06 -17.90 -2.71
N GLU A 456 -23.49 -18.20 -3.93
CA GLU A 456 -23.69 -19.53 -4.49
C GLU A 456 -23.22 -19.54 -5.94
N PHE A 457 -22.46 -20.55 -6.31
CA PHE A 457 -21.94 -20.74 -7.67
C PHE A 457 -21.86 -22.23 -7.99
N ASP A 458 -22.50 -22.67 -9.07
CA ASP A 458 -22.38 -24.06 -9.53
C ASP A 458 -21.02 -24.30 -10.24
N PRO A 459 -20.14 -25.15 -9.70
CA PRO A 459 -18.87 -25.47 -10.35
C PRO A 459 -18.98 -26.11 -11.73
N GLU A 460 -20.14 -26.67 -12.10
CA GLU A 460 -20.35 -27.18 -13.46
C GLU A 460 -20.21 -26.08 -14.52
N LEU A 461 -20.50 -24.82 -14.17
CA LEU A 461 -20.32 -23.67 -15.06
C LEU A 461 -18.86 -23.47 -15.49
N ILE A 462 -17.90 -23.89 -14.66
CA ILE A 462 -16.47 -23.88 -14.98
C ILE A 462 -15.97 -25.27 -15.39
N ARG A 463 -16.87 -26.22 -15.65
CA ARG A 463 -16.54 -27.60 -16.06
C ARG A 463 -15.51 -28.26 -15.13
N ASP A 464 -15.64 -28.04 -13.83
CA ASP A 464 -14.67 -28.45 -12.81
C ASP A 464 -14.31 -29.96 -12.82
N ARG A 465 -15.22 -30.82 -13.31
CA ARG A 465 -15.00 -32.27 -13.41
C ARG A 465 -14.27 -32.71 -14.67
N SER A 466 -14.26 -31.88 -15.72
CA SER A 466 -13.60 -32.20 -16.98
C SER A 466 -12.38 -31.33 -17.26
N ARG A 467 -12.13 -30.28 -16.47
CA ARG A 467 -10.94 -29.43 -16.55
C ARG A 467 -9.97 -29.73 -15.41
N VAL A 468 -8.70 -29.38 -15.61
CA VAL A 468 -7.67 -29.46 -14.57
C VAL A 468 -7.83 -28.25 -13.63
N ASN A 469 -8.05 -28.47 -12.34
CA ASN A 469 -8.24 -27.39 -11.38
C ASN A 469 -6.92 -27.04 -10.69
N HIS A 470 -6.37 -25.88 -11.04
CA HIS A 470 -5.21 -25.27 -10.40
C HIS A 470 -5.66 -24.42 -9.22
N ILE A 471 -5.28 -24.83 -8.02
CA ILE A 471 -5.58 -24.12 -6.77
C ILE A 471 -4.34 -23.39 -6.29
N VAL A 472 -4.37 -22.06 -6.31
CA VAL A 472 -3.39 -21.23 -5.62
C VAL A 472 -3.82 -21.12 -4.16
N ALA A 473 -3.16 -21.88 -3.29
CA ALA A 473 -3.43 -21.93 -1.86
C ALA A 473 -2.79 -20.74 -1.13
N ALA A 474 -3.21 -19.53 -1.49
CA ALA A 474 -2.62 -18.27 -1.02
C ALA A 474 -3.68 -17.19 -0.79
N PRO A 475 -3.35 -16.12 -0.04
CA PRO A 475 -4.22 -14.96 0.12
C PRO A 475 -4.64 -14.35 -1.23
N VAL A 476 -5.92 -14.01 -1.35
CA VAL A 476 -6.54 -13.67 -2.66
C VAL A 476 -6.01 -12.36 -3.26
N GLY A 477 -5.37 -11.50 -2.47
CA GLY A 477 -4.90 -10.18 -2.84
C GLY A 477 -3.50 -10.11 -3.40
N ARG A 478 -2.83 -11.26 -3.55
CA ARG A 478 -1.54 -11.36 -4.23
C ARG A 478 -1.66 -10.92 -5.68
N THR A 479 -1.00 -9.81 -6.02
CA THR A 479 -1.19 -9.16 -7.33
C THR A 479 -0.52 -9.90 -8.48
N HIS A 480 0.59 -10.60 -8.23
CA HIS A 480 1.19 -11.52 -9.20
C HIS A 480 0.26 -12.69 -9.55
N PHE A 481 -0.40 -13.31 -8.55
CA PHE A 481 -1.41 -14.33 -8.83
C PHE A 481 -2.67 -13.74 -9.48
N SER A 482 -3.04 -12.50 -9.14
CA SER A 482 -4.17 -11.82 -9.80
C SER A 482 -3.95 -11.63 -11.31
N ARG A 483 -2.70 -11.42 -11.76
CA ARG A 483 -2.35 -11.44 -13.19
C ARG A 483 -2.52 -12.82 -13.80
N MET A 484 -2.01 -13.86 -13.14
CA MET A 484 -2.14 -15.24 -13.60
C MET A 484 -3.60 -15.67 -13.72
N LEU A 485 -4.44 -15.38 -12.72
CA LEU A 485 -5.87 -15.71 -12.71
C LEU A 485 -6.61 -15.05 -13.89
N ALA A 486 -6.24 -13.82 -14.25
CA ALA A 486 -6.84 -13.11 -15.38
C ALA A 486 -6.57 -13.82 -16.73
N GLU A 487 -5.52 -14.64 -16.83
CA GLU A 487 -5.29 -15.45 -18.04
C GLU A 487 -6.15 -16.72 -18.09
N GLY A 488 -6.86 -17.09 -17.02
CA GLY A 488 -7.64 -18.33 -16.94
C GLY A 488 -8.59 -18.54 -18.14
N PRO A 489 -9.44 -17.57 -18.50
CA PRO A 489 -10.28 -17.67 -19.70
C PRO A 489 -9.51 -17.84 -21.02
N THR A 490 -8.37 -17.16 -21.17
CA THR A 490 -7.51 -17.29 -22.36
C THR A 490 -6.88 -18.68 -22.43
N LEU A 491 -6.29 -19.15 -21.33
CA LEU A 491 -5.70 -20.48 -21.20
C LEU A 491 -6.71 -21.57 -21.54
N ASN A 492 -7.94 -21.45 -21.05
CA ASN A 492 -9.01 -22.38 -21.38
C ASN A 492 -9.31 -22.44 -22.87
N ARG A 493 -9.49 -21.27 -23.51
CA ARG A 493 -9.77 -21.21 -24.95
C ARG A 493 -8.63 -21.80 -25.77
N GLU A 494 -7.39 -21.51 -25.43
CA GLU A 494 -6.22 -22.01 -26.16
C GLU A 494 -6.07 -23.53 -26.01
N LEU A 495 -6.17 -24.05 -24.79
CA LEU A 495 -6.09 -25.50 -24.55
C LEU A 495 -7.22 -26.25 -25.27
N GLU A 496 -8.46 -25.76 -25.18
CA GLU A 496 -9.61 -26.39 -25.84
C GLU A 496 -9.52 -26.30 -27.37
N ALA A 497 -9.01 -25.19 -27.92
CA ALA A 497 -8.76 -25.04 -29.36
C ALA A 497 -7.70 -26.04 -29.88
N ASP A 498 -6.72 -26.38 -29.04
CA ASP A 498 -5.70 -27.41 -29.32
C ASP A 498 -6.22 -28.85 -29.07
N GLY A 499 -7.50 -29.03 -28.72
CA GLY A 499 -8.06 -30.34 -28.39
C GLY A 499 -7.56 -30.92 -27.07
N ARG A 500 -7.00 -30.08 -26.19
CA ARG A 500 -6.48 -30.45 -24.87
C ARG A 500 -7.52 -30.17 -23.79
N THR A 501 -7.34 -30.81 -22.65
CA THR A 501 -8.13 -30.54 -21.44
C THR A 501 -7.91 -29.10 -20.96
N GLY A 502 -8.98 -28.32 -20.80
CA GLY A 502 -8.92 -26.98 -20.24
C GLY A 502 -8.46 -26.94 -18.77
N ALA A 503 -8.20 -25.75 -18.25
CA ALA A 503 -7.68 -25.52 -16.91
C ALA A 503 -8.40 -24.38 -16.17
N ASN A 504 -8.86 -24.65 -14.96
CA ASN A 504 -9.41 -23.63 -14.07
C ASN A 504 -8.31 -23.09 -13.16
N LEU A 505 -8.19 -21.76 -13.07
CA LEU A 505 -7.28 -21.10 -12.14
C LEU A 505 -8.10 -20.48 -11.00
N ILE A 506 -7.93 -20.99 -9.79
CA ILE A 506 -8.69 -20.58 -8.61
C ILE A 506 -7.69 -20.21 -7.50
N ILE A 507 -7.86 -19.05 -6.88
CA ILE A 507 -7.11 -18.68 -5.67
C ILE A 507 -8.03 -18.79 -4.45
N SER A 508 -7.56 -19.48 -3.42
CA SER A 508 -8.24 -19.63 -2.15
C SER A 508 -7.21 -19.97 -1.09
N ARG A 509 -7.23 -19.29 0.07
CA ARG A 509 -6.30 -19.57 1.16
C ARG A 509 -6.61 -20.88 1.89
N THR A 510 -7.76 -21.50 1.62
CA THR A 510 -8.28 -22.59 2.44
C THR A 510 -8.47 -23.85 1.63
N LEU A 511 -7.73 -24.88 2.03
CA LEU A 511 -7.84 -26.23 1.51
C LEU A 511 -8.62 -27.09 2.50
N ALA A 512 -9.53 -27.90 1.98
CA ALA A 512 -10.23 -28.94 2.73
C ALA A 512 -9.68 -30.30 2.29
N LEU A 513 -9.16 -31.07 3.24
CA LEU A 513 -8.73 -32.44 3.02
C LEU A 513 -9.83 -33.39 3.52
N SER A 514 -10.16 -34.40 2.72
CA SER A 514 -11.14 -35.41 3.09
C SER A 514 -10.77 -36.76 2.48
N THR A 515 -11.08 -37.86 3.16
CA THR A 515 -10.84 -39.20 2.60
C THR A 515 -11.98 -39.60 1.68
N ASP A 516 -11.65 -40.02 0.46
CA ASP A 516 -12.59 -40.67 -0.43
C ASP A 516 -12.97 -42.05 0.13
N GLN A 517 -14.25 -42.24 0.46
CA GLN A 517 -14.73 -43.50 1.04
C GLN A 517 -14.58 -44.69 0.08
N ARG A 518 -14.50 -44.45 -1.23
CA ARG A 518 -14.41 -45.53 -2.23
C ARG A 518 -12.97 -45.98 -2.47
N SER A 519 -12.05 -45.06 -2.66
CA SER A 519 -10.65 -45.37 -2.97
C SER A 519 -9.72 -45.33 -1.76
N GLY A 520 -10.17 -44.79 -0.62
CA GLY A 520 -9.33 -44.53 0.56
C GLY A 520 -8.34 -43.38 0.38
N ARG A 521 -8.32 -42.70 -0.78
CA ARG A 521 -7.37 -41.63 -1.08
C ARG A 521 -7.78 -40.31 -0.42
N THR A 522 -6.80 -39.53 -0.01
CA THR A 522 -7.03 -38.14 0.42
C THR A 522 -7.37 -37.26 -0.78
N LEU A 523 -8.53 -36.63 -0.74
CA LEU A 523 -8.99 -35.61 -1.67
C LEU A 523 -8.66 -34.23 -1.12
N VAL A 524 -8.03 -33.40 -1.95
CA VAL A 524 -7.79 -31.99 -1.64
C VAL A 524 -8.81 -31.14 -2.41
N GLN A 525 -9.53 -30.27 -1.71
CA GLN A 525 -10.66 -29.54 -2.27
C GLN A 525 -10.69 -28.09 -1.81
N VAL A 526 -11.40 -27.25 -2.56
CA VAL A 526 -11.77 -25.90 -2.13
C VAL A 526 -13.29 -25.72 -2.15
N ARG A 527 -13.81 -24.95 -1.18
CA ARG A 527 -15.25 -24.64 -1.08
C ARG A 527 -15.60 -23.27 -1.65
N SER A 528 -14.60 -22.42 -1.81
CA SER A 528 -14.76 -21.09 -2.38
C SER A 528 -13.41 -20.58 -2.89
N GLY A 529 -13.44 -19.49 -3.65
CA GLY A 529 -12.23 -18.81 -4.09
C GLY A 529 -12.52 -17.66 -5.05
N HIS A 530 -11.46 -16.99 -5.50
CA HIS A 530 -11.53 -16.03 -6.60
C HIS A 530 -11.03 -16.67 -7.90
N LEU A 531 -11.69 -16.35 -9.02
CA LEU A 531 -11.33 -16.79 -10.36
C LEU A 531 -11.77 -15.75 -11.40
N TYR A 532 -11.38 -15.92 -12.66
CA TYR A 532 -11.92 -15.13 -13.77
C TYR A 532 -12.88 -15.99 -14.61
N ALA A 533 -14.07 -15.47 -14.87
CA ALA A 533 -15.05 -16.06 -15.77
C ALA A 533 -15.05 -15.31 -17.11
N ASP A 534 -15.12 -16.05 -18.22
CA ASP A 534 -15.44 -15.43 -19.51
C ASP A 534 -16.89 -14.92 -19.54
N ALA A 535 -17.24 -14.21 -20.61
CA ALA A 535 -18.56 -13.62 -20.75
C ALA A 535 -19.68 -14.68 -20.72
N GLU A 536 -19.52 -15.81 -21.41
CA GLU A 536 -20.54 -16.87 -21.47
C GLU A 536 -20.79 -17.48 -20.09
N THR A 537 -19.72 -17.90 -19.42
CA THR A 537 -19.74 -18.47 -18.06
C THR A 537 -20.37 -17.48 -17.08
N PHE A 538 -19.99 -16.20 -17.18
CA PHE A 538 -20.54 -15.16 -16.32
C PHE A 538 -22.04 -14.96 -16.56
N GLN A 539 -22.50 -14.87 -17.81
CA GLN A 539 -23.93 -14.72 -18.11
C GLN A 539 -24.74 -15.90 -17.60
N ALA A 540 -24.23 -17.14 -17.79
CA ALA A 540 -24.87 -18.34 -17.27
C ALA A 540 -24.95 -18.33 -15.73
N ALA A 541 -23.88 -17.90 -15.05
CA ALA A 541 -23.86 -17.75 -13.60
C ALA A 541 -24.87 -16.70 -13.11
N VAL A 542 -24.94 -15.54 -13.76
CA VAL A 542 -25.91 -14.49 -13.43
C VAL A 542 -27.34 -14.96 -13.64
N ALA A 543 -27.64 -15.58 -14.77
CA ALA A 543 -28.99 -16.10 -15.06
C ALA A 543 -29.45 -17.11 -14.01
N ARG A 544 -28.53 -17.94 -13.50
CA ARG A 544 -28.84 -19.00 -12.54
C ARG A 544 -28.90 -18.53 -11.09
N HIS A 545 -27.97 -17.69 -10.66
CA HIS A 545 -27.78 -17.37 -9.24
C HIS A 545 -28.09 -15.91 -8.88
N ARG A 546 -28.20 -15.02 -9.89
CA ARG A 546 -28.43 -13.58 -9.69
C ARG A 546 -29.38 -12.99 -10.76
N PRO A 547 -30.55 -13.59 -11.02
CA PRO A 547 -31.42 -13.20 -12.12
C PRO A 547 -31.81 -11.71 -12.02
N GLY A 548 -31.70 -10.99 -13.13
CA GLY A 548 -31.99 -9.55 -13.21
C GLY A 548 -30.82 -8.62 -12.86
N THR A 549 -29.66 -9.16 -12.48
CA THR A 549 -28.43 -8.34 -12.34
C THR A 549 -27.94 -7.92 -13.72
N PRO A 550 -27.74 -6.62 -14.00
CA PRO A 550 -27.23 -6.17 -15.28
C PRO A 550 -25.81 -6.67 -15.51
N ALA A 551 -25.54 -7.14 -16.73
CA ALA A 551 -24.21 -7.53 -17.13
C ALA A 551 -23.28 -6.32 -17.22
N PRO A 552 -22.12 -6.31 -16.54
CA PRO A 552 -21.10 -5.30 -16.80
C PRO A 552 -20.46 -5.53 -18.18
N ASP A 553 -19.67 -4.55 -18.62
CA ASP A 553 -18.76 -4.77 -19.74
C ASP A 553 -17.65 -5.76 -19.32
N ILE A 554 -17.52 -6.87 -20.03
CA ILE A 554 -16.61 -7.97 -19.69
C ILE A 554 -15.42 -7.94 -20.64
N HIS A 555 -14.23 -7.71 -20.09
CA HIS A 555 -12.99 -7.73 -20.84
C HIS A 555 -12.79 -9.11 -21.52
N PRO A 556 -12.08 -9.21 -22.67
CA PRO A 556 -11.82 -10.51 -23.33
C PRO A 556 -11.06 -11.55 -22.47
N LYS A 557 -10.36 -11.08 -21.44
CA LYS A 557 -9.72 -11.91 -20.40
C LYS A 557 -10.67 -12.32 -19.26
N GLY A 558 -11.95 -12.02 -19.40
CA GLY A 558 -13.00 -12.29 -18.43
C GLY A 558 -13.12 -11.23 -17.35
N ILE A 559 -13.96 -11.54 -16.36
CA ILE A 559 -14.24 -10.74 -15.18
C ILE A 559 -13.91 -11.54 -13.92
N ARG A 560 -13.30 -10.86 -12.94
CA ARG A 560 -12.98 -11.48 -11.65
C ARG A 560 -14.26 -11.71 -10.85
N ILE A 561 -14.45 -12.91 -10.34
CA ILE A 561 -15.52 -13.28 -9.43
C ILE A 561 -14.97 -13.84 -8.13
N ALA A 562 -15.69 -13.62 -7.03
CA ALA A 562 -15.51 -14.26 -5.74
C ALA A 562 -16.68 -15.21 -5.56
N ALA A 563 -16.43 -16.52 -5.62
CA ALA A 563 -17.47 -17.53 -5.68
C ALA A 563 -17.40 -18.49 -4.49
N ARG A 564 -18.54 -18.71 -3.83
CA ARG A 564 -18.76 -19.83 -2.92
C ARG A 564 -19.45 -20.95 -3.68
N PHE A 565 -18.79 -22.09 -3.75
CA PHE A 565 -19.24 -23.20 -4.58
C PHE A 565 -20.36 -23.98 -3.89
N THR A 566 -21.40 -24.35 -4.65
CA THR A 566 -22.52 -25.18 -4.14
C THR A 566 -22.07 -26.60 -3.77
N ARG A 567 -20.93 -27.03 -4.30
CA ARG A 567 -20.20 -28.25 -3.92
C ARG A 567 -18.70 -27.99 -4.01
N PRO A 568 -17.86 -28.69 -3.21
CA PRO A 568 -16.42 -28.51 -3.29
C PRO A 568 -15.87 -28.81 -4.69
N VAL A 569 -14.84 -28.06 -5.09
CA VAL A 569 -14.05 -28.28 -6.30
C VAL A 569 -12.81 -29.09 -5.94
N LEU A 570 -12.58 -30.20 -6.65
CA LEU A 570 -11.43 -31.06 -6.44
C LEU A 570 -10.18 -30.42 -7.05
N ALA A 571 -9.12 -30.28 -6.25
CA ALA A 571 -7.83 -29.79 -6.72
C ALA A 571 -7.13 -30.86 -7.57
N SER A 572 -6.63 -30.45 -8.73
CA SER A 572 -5.68 -31.25 -9.53
C SER A 572 -4.24 -30.86 -9.23
N LEU A 573 -4.02 -29.59 -8.93
CA LEU A 573 -2.72 -28.97 -8.65
C LEU A 573 -2.89 -27.96 -7.52
N VAL A 574 -1.93 -27.90 -6.60
CA VAL A 574 -1.91 -26.92 -5.52
C VAL A 574 -0.60 -26.15 -5.53
N TYR A 575 -0.68 -24.82 -5.46
CA TYR A 575 0.45 -23.90 -5.30
C TYR A 575 0.40 -23.37 -3.86
N PRO A 576 1.11 -23.99 -2.91
CA PRO A 576 1.02 -23.63 -1.50
C PRO A 576 1.69 -22.29 -1.22
N PHE A 577 1.15 -21.56 -0.24
CA PHE A 577 1.78 -20.37 0.30
C PHE A 577 2.85 -20.73 1.34
N HIS A 578 3.82 -19.83 1.56
CA HIS A 578 4.90 -20.08 2.50
C HIS A 578 4.37 -20.31 3.92
N GLY A 579 4.78 -21.43 4.52
CA GLY A 579 4.31 -21.85 5.85
C GLY A 579 2.90 -22.44 5.88
N ASP A 580 2.30 -22.75 4.72
CA ASP A 580 1.00 -23.43 4.70
C ASP A 580 1.09 -24.78 5.46
N PRO A 581 0.17 -25.05 6.40
CA PRO A 581 0.28 -26.21 7.30
C PRO A 581 0.14 -27.54 6.57
N TRP A 582 -0.68 -27.62 5.52
CA TRP A 582 -0.86 -28.85 4.75
C TRP A 582 0.35 -29.17 3.88
N TYR A 583 0.98 -28.12 3.36
CA TYR A 583 2.25 -28.25 2.66
C TYR A 583 3.39 -28.62 3.61
N ALA A 584 3.55 -27.89 4.72
CA ALA A 584 4.64 -28.10 5.68
C ALA A 584 4.59 -29.48 6.34
N SER A 585 3.39 -30.07 6.50
CA SER A 585 3.23 -31.42 7.05
C SER A 585 3.46 -32.53 6.01
N GLY A 586 3.57 -32.21 4.72
CA GLY A 586 3.64 -33.20 3.63
C GLY A 586 2.30 -33.79 3.20
N ALA A 587 1.18 -33.34 3.78
CA ALA A 587 -0.14 -33.92 3.51
C ALA A 587 -0.58 -33.78 2.04
N LEU A 588 -0.12 -32.72 1.34
CA LEU A 588 -0.38 -32.54 -0.08
C LEU A 588 0.37 -33.57 -0.95
N GLU A 589 1.61 -33.89 -0.59
CA GLU A 589 2.42 -34.91 -1.28
C GLU A 589 1.85 -36.32 -1.02
N GLU A 590 1.44 -36.61 0.22
CA GLU A 590 0.76 -37.86 0.60
C GLU A 590 -0.59 -38.05 -0.12
N ALA A 591 -1.29 -36.96 -0.41
CA ALA A 591 -2.51 -36.99 -1.23
C ALA A 591 -2.23 -37.31 -2.72
N GLY A 592 -0.96 -37.42 -3.12
CA GLY A 592 -0.55 -37.76 -4.49
C GLY A 592 -0.66 -36.60 -5.47
N LEU A 593 -0.72 -35.36 -4.98
CA LEU A 593 -0.68 -34.18 -5.84
C LEU A 593 0.73 -34.02 -6.42
N PRO A 594 0.84 -33.66 -7.71
CA PRO A 594 2.15 -33.46 -8.32
C PRO A 594 2.77 -32.14 -7.83
N TYR A 595 4.09 -32.10 -7.84
CA TYR A 595 4.89 -30.92 -7.51
C TYR A 595 4.61 -29.77 -8.47
N THR A 596 4.37 -28.56 -7.94
CA THR A 596 4.10 -27.34 -8.72
C THR A 596 5.26 -26.34 -8.64
N VAL A 597 5.49 -25.78 -7.45
CA VAL A 597 6.48 -24.71 -7.18
C VAL A 597 7.32 -24.98 -5.93
N GLN A 598 6.80 -25.77 -4.98
CA GLN A 598 7.46 -26.12 -3.74
C GLN A 598 7.19 -27.59 -3.39
N SER A 599 8.23 -28.32 -2.97
CA SER A 599 8.20 -29.67 -2.39
C SER A 599 9.00 -29.60 -1.10
N LEU A 600 8.69 -30.50 -0.18
CA LEU A 600 9.45 -30.58 1.07
C LEU A 600 10.94 -30.78 0.78
N PHE A 601 11.26 -31.66 -0.18
CA PHE A 601 12.63 -31.85 -0.64
C PHE A 601 13.27 -30.56 -1.19
N HIS A 602 12.58 -29.82 -2.06
CA HIS A 602 13.09 -28.53 -2.57
C HIS A 602 13.30 -27.53 -1.43
N THR A 603 12.39 -27.47 -0.46
CA THR A 603 12.47 -26.55 0.68
C THR A 603 13.65 -26.88 1.57
N TRP A 604 13.84 -28.15 1.92
CA TRP A 604 14.96 -28.60 2.74
C TRP A 604 16.30 -28.38 2.04
N THR A 605 16.37 -28.58 0.73
CA THR A 605 17.61 -28.42 -0.04
C THR A 605 17.94 -26.99 -0.46
N THR A 606 17.02 -26.03 -0.30
CA THR A 606 17.25 -24.63 -0.73
C THR A 606 17.12 -23.61 0.41
N TYR A 607 16.21 -23.82 1.37
CA TYR A 607 15.90 -22.86 2.42
C TYR A 607 16.29 -23.33 3.83
N ASP A 608 16.15 -24.63 4.13
CA ASP A 608 16.47 -25.18 5.46
C ASP A 608 17.76 -26.00 5.45
N LYS A 609 18.88 -25.30 5.32
CA LYS A 609 20.21 -25.93 5.22
C LYS A 609 20.62 -26.70 6.47
N ALA A 610 19.96 -26.45 7.62
CA ALA A 610 20.17 -27.21 8.84
C ALA A 610 19.67 -28.67 8.70
N LYS A 611 18.82 -28.97 7.72
CA LYS A 611 18.39 -30.34 7.40
C LYS A 611 19.36 -31.11 6.53
N TYR A 612 20.41 -30.50 6.00
CA TYR A 612 21.35 -31.18 5.11
C TYR A 612 21.96 -32.45 5.75
N PRO A 613 22.38 -32.46 7.03
CA PRO A 613 22.89 -33.68 7.67
C PRO A 613 21.88 -34.82 7.70
N ASP A 614 20.59 -34.52 7.82
CA ASP A 614 19.52 -35.52 7.79
C ASP A 614 19.24 -36.03 6.36
N ILE A 615 19.24 -35.12 5.38
CA ILE A 615 18.97 -35.44 3.96
C ILE A 615 20.08 -36.28 3.34
N PHE A 616 21.34 -35.90 3.62
CA PHE A 616 22.53 -36.50 3.04
C PHE A 616 23.19 -37.55 3.95
N ARG A 617 22.49 -37.95 5.02
CA ARG A 617 22.96 -39.00 5.91
C ARG A 617 23.25 -40.26 5.10
N ASP A 618 24.45 -40.80 5.27
CA ASP A 618 24.92 -42.01 4.58
C ASP A 618 24.91 -41.93 3.03
N SER A 619 24.76 -40.73 2.45
CA SER A 619 24.73 -40.55 0.99
C SER A 619 26.13 -40.36 0.39
N GLY A 620 27.17 -40.30 1.21
CA GLY A 620 28.56 -40.02 0.79
C GLY A 620 28.82 -38.56 0.37
N VAL A 621 27.85 -37.66 0.56
CA VAL A 621 28.02 -36.23 0.29
C VAL A 621 28.76 -35.60 1.46
N GLU A 622 29.93 -35.01 1.20
CA GLU A 622 30.67 -34.24 2.21
C GLU A 622 29.95 -32.92 2.49
N LEU A 623 29.54 -32.73 3.74
CA LEU A 623 28.96 -31.48 4.23
C LEU A 623 30.00 -30.70 5.04
N PRO A 624 30.01 -29.34 4.95
CA PRO A 624 30.85 -28.53 5.81
C PRO A 624 30.49 -28.76 7.29
N ALA A 625 31.48 -28.68 8.17
CA ALA A 625 31.26 -28.83 9.62
C ALA A 625 30.24 -27.80 10.12
N GLU A 626 29.27 -28.25 10.91
CA GLU A 626 28.27 -27.38 11.52
C GLU A 626 28.95 -26.46 12.54
N ILE A 627 28.76 -25.15 12.39
CA ILE A 627 29.27 -24.16 13.34
C ILE A 627 28.15 -23.89 14.35
N ASP A 628 28.36 -24.32 15.59
CA ASP A 628 27.49 -23.93 16.70
C ASP A 628 27.85 -22.52 17.17
N TRP A 629 27.09 -21.54 16.70
CA TRP A 629 27.26 -20.12 17.03
C TRP A 629 26.91 -19.77 18.49
N LEU A 630 26.32 -20.70 19.25
CA LEU A 630 25.97 -20.50 20.67
C LEU A 630 27.03 -21.10 21.62
N ALA A 631 27.89 -21.99 21.11
CA ALA A 631 28.99 -22.58 21.87
C ALA A 631 30.32 -21.81 21.73
N ALA A 632 30.39 -20.81 20.84
CA ALA A 632 31.50 -19.87 20.67
C ALA A 632 31.18 -18.51 21.33
#